data_AF-A0A540UGY1-F1
#
_entry.id   AF-A0A540UGY1-F1
#
_cell.length_a   1.000
_cell.length_b   1.000
_cell.length_c   1.000
_cell.angle_alpha   90.00
_cell.angle_beta   90.00
_cell.angle_gamma   90.00
#
_symmetry.space_group_name_H-M   'P 1'
#
loop_
_entity.id
_entity.type
_entity.pdbx_description
1 polymer ?
#
loop_
_entity_poly.entity_id
_entity_poly.type
_entity_poly.pdbx_seq_one_letter_code
_entity_poly.pdbx_strand_id
1 'polypeptide(L)'
;MKPKNNIIVPIKLVPRTGTHTFDDVIEQGYCRRLSKYIPDAVIGGFYIYDSKDALPYAKKLKNTIYGKNLSVGYLARLLDMWHRACQSFHITTGSCLADDIFTSKKINNESYYYRGNTSDFITDEILDRVQNNHRSFSRKANKDIIFAVECEFDVNPDFYHYVVNRLGWTKFKYSYLVKAVAGAISEA
;
A
#
# COMPACT_ATOMS: atom_id res chain seq x y z
N MET A 1 12.19 -44.92 -12.32
CA MET A 1 11.41 -43.65 -12.31
C MET A 1 12.15 -42.66 -11.41
N LYS A 2 12.57 -41.49 -11.94
CA LYS A 2 13.15 -40.44 -11.08
C LYS A 2 12.03 -39.81 -10.24
N PRO A 3 12.21 -39.60 -8.93
CA PRO A 3 11.23 -38.89 -8.12
C PRO A 3 11.07 -37.48 -8.67
N LYS A 4 9.82 -37.06 -8.90
CA LYS A 4 9.51 -35.66 -9.19
C LYS A 4 9.87 -34.88 -7.94
N ASN A 5 10.94 -34.07 -8.01
CA ASN A 5 11.18 -33.05 -7.00
C ASN A 5 9.95 -32.15 -6.97
N ASN A 6 9.17 -32.25 -5.89
CA ASN A 6 8.15 -31.28 -5.58
C ASN A 6 8.90 -29.97 -5.33
N ILE A 7 8.91 -29.10 -6.34
CA ILE A 7 9.36 -27.72 -6.17
C ILE A 7 8.37 -27.10 -5.21
N ILE A 8 8.77 -26.97 -3.95
CA ILE A 8 8.05 -26.17 -2.96
C ILE A 8 8.23 -24.73 -3.41
N VAL A 9 7.28 -24.23 -4.19
CA VAL A 9 7.20 -22.80 -4.51
C VAL A 9 6.82 -22.11 -3.21
N PRO A 10 7.62 -21.15 -2.71
CA PRO A 10 7.23 -20.38 -1.55
C PRO A 10 5.91 -19.67 -1.85
N ILE A 11 4.86 -20.00 -1.09
CA ILE A 11 3.54 -19.37 -1.25
C ILE A 11 3.69 -17.95 -0.73
N LYS A 12 3.56 -16.95 -1.61
CA LYS A 12 3.48 -15.56 -1.18
C LYS A 12 2.22 -15.39 -0.33
N LEU A 13 2.39 -14.78 0.85
CA LEU A 13 1.27 -14.54 1.75
C LEU A 13 0.38 -13.44 1.17
N VAL A 14 -0.83 -13.82 0.75
CA VAL A 14 -1.87 -12.85 0.37
C VAL A 14 -2.39 -12.18 1.64
N PRO A 15 -2.38 -10.83 1.74
CA PRO A 15 -2.79 -10.14 2.95
C PRO A 15 -4.28 -10.34 3.22
N ARG A 16 -4.65 -10.10 4.48
CA ARG A 16 -6.04 -10.07 4.94
C ARG A 16 -6.21 -8.87 5.86
N THR A 17 -7.42 -8.32 5.92
CA THR A 17 -7.76 -7.37 6.97
C THR A 17 -8.16 -8.14 8.24
N GLY A 18 -8.55 -7.43 9.29
CA GLY A 18 -9.13 -8.06 10.47
C GLY A 18 -10.46 -8.78 10.18
N THR A 19 -11.09 -8.48 9.05
CA THR A 19 -12.48 -8.88 8.74
C THR A 19 -12.65 -9.60 7.41
N HIS A 20 -11.77 -9.37 6.42
CA HIS A 20 -11.93 -9.88 5.06
C HIS A 20 -10.62 -10.41 4.46
N THR A 21 -10.78 -11.38 3.56
CA THR A 21 -9.72 -12.04 2.79
C THR A 21 -9.96 -11.87 1.29
N PHE A 22 -8.98 -12.24 0.46
CA PHE A 22 -9.20 -12.28 -0.98
C PHE A 22 -10.22 -13.33 -1.43
N ASP A 23 -10.39 -14.41 -0.65
CA ASP A 23 -11.43 -15.41 -0.94
C ASP A 23 -12.83 -14.78 -0.83
N ASP A 24 -13.05 -13.90 0.16
CA ASP A 24 -14.30 -13.16 0.31
C ASP A 24 -14.62 -12.29 -0.92
N VAL A 25 -13.59 -11.70 -1.55
CA VAL A 25 -13.74 -10.90 -2.78
C VAL A 25 -14.26 -11.76 -3.93
N ILE A 26 -13.81 -13.01 -4.02
CA ILE A 26 -14.25 -13.96 -5.04
C ILE A 26 -15.66 -14.46 -4.76
N GLU A 27 -15.89 -14.93 -3.53
CA GLU A 27 -17.13 -15.61 -3.14
C GLU A 27 -18.33 -14.64 -3.13
N GLN A 28 -18.10 -13.38 -2.74
CA GLN A 28 -19.14 -12.36 -2.68
C GLN A 28 -19.25 -11.52 -3.97
N GLY A 29 -18.45 -11.82 -5.00
CA GLY A 29 -18.55 -11.18 -6.31
C GLY A 29 -17.98 -9.74 -6.39
N TYR A 30 -17.07 -9.37 -5.49
CA TYR A 30 -16.49 -8.02 -5.43
C TYR A 30 -15.27 -7.81 -6.33
N CYS A 31 -14.86 -8.78 -7.15
CA CYS A 31 -13.73 -8.64 -8.08
C CYS A 31 -13.85 -7.41 -9.01
N ARG A 32 -15.05 -7.13 -9.55
CA ARG A 32 -15.30 -5.93 -10.38
C ARG A 32 -15.20 -4.64 -9.58
N ARG A 33 -15.63 -4.68 -8.33
CA ARG A 33 -15.60 -3.52 -7.44
C ARG A 33 -14.17 -3.18 -7.04
N LEU A 34 -13.38 -4.21 -6.72
CA LEU A 34 -11.95 -4.09 -6.47
C LEU A 34 -11.23 -3.45 -7.65
N SER A 35 -11.42 -3.97 -8.88
CA SER A 35 -10.75 -3.41 -10.07
C SER A 35 -11.22 -2.01 -10.47
N LYS A 36 -12.42 -1.60 -10.04
CA LYS A 36 -12.92 -0.23 -10.24
C LYS A 36 -12.20 0.78 -9.36
N TYR A 37 -12.01 0.45 -8.07
CA TYR A 37 -11.46 1.40 -7.10
C TYR A 37 -9.95 1.28 -6.96
N ILE A 38 -9.38 0.10 -7.21
CA ILE A 38 -7.94 -0.09 -7.34
C ILE A 38 -7.65 -0.42 -8.80
N PRO A 39 -7.39 0.59 -9.65
CA PRO A 39 -7.06 0.32 -11.04
C PRO A 39 -5.77 -0.49 -11.14
N ASP A 40 -5.52 -1.01 -12.33
CA ASP A 40 -4.32 -1.77 -12.67
C ASP A 40 -3.10 -0.86 -12.82
N ALA A 41 -2.89 0.00 -11.83
CA ALA A 41 -1.78 0.91 -11.70
C ALA A 41 -0.78 0.32 -10.72
N VAL A 42 0.49 0.32 -11.12
CA VAL A 42 1.56 -0.26 -10.32
C VAL A 42 2.11 0.82 -9.40
N ILE A 43 1.68 0.81 -8.14
CA ILE A 43 2.29 1.64 -7.10
C ILE A 43 3.66 1.06 -6.79
N GLY A 44 4.73 1.84 -6.96
CA GLY A 44 6.11 1.38 -6.75
C GLY A 44 6.66 0.46 -7.85
N GLY A 45 6.03 0.38 -9.02
CA GLY A 45 6.63 -0.21 -10.23
C GLY A 45 6.65 -1.73 -10.37
N PHE A 46 6.22 -2.52 -9.37
CA PHE A 46 6.21 -3.99 -9.46
C PHE A 46 4.87 -4.67 -9.10
N TYR A 47 4.43 -5.61 -9.95
CA TYR A 47 3.45 -6.63 -9.58
C TYR A 47 4.16 -7.70 -8.74
N ILE A 48 3.65 -7.97 -7.55
CA ILE A 48 4.26 -8.94 -6.62
C ILE A 48 3.66 -10.33 -6.77
N TYR A 49 2.47 -10.49 -7.37
CA TYR A 49 1.87 -11.80 -7.63
C TYR A 49 1.96 -12.18 -9.11
N ASP A 50 2.13 -13.48 -9.35
CA ASP A 50 2.12 -14.04 -10.69
C ASP A 50 1.00 -15.08 -10.90
N SER A 51 0.96 -15.68 -12.08
CA SER A 51 -0.06 -16.67 -12.40
C SER A 51 0.00 -17.92 -11.51
N LYS A 52 1.18 -18.29 -10.97
CA LYS A 52 1.32 -19.44 -10.04
C LYS A 52 0.68 -19.11 -8.70
N ASP A 53 0.89 -17.89 -8.20
CA ASP A 53 0.27 -17.39 -6.97
C ASP A 53 -1.27 -17.39 -7.08
N ALA A 54 -1.79 -17.11 -8.28
CA ALA A 54 -3.23 -17.07 -8.56
C ALA A 54 -3.90 -18.45 -8.78
N LEU A 55 -3.13 -19.53 -8.99
CA LEU A 55 -3.68 -20.86 -9.30
C LEU A 55 -4.66 -21.41 -8.25
N PRO A 56 -4.41 -21.30 -6.92
CA PRO A 56 -5.35 -21.76 -5.90
C PRO A 56 -6.70 -21.06 -6.00
N TYR A 57 -6.68 -19.75 -6.24
CA TYR A 57 -7.87 -18.91 -6.37
C TYR A 57 -8.64 -19.19 -7.66
N ALA A 58 -7.94 -19.45 -8.77
CA ALA A 58 -8.56 -19.85 -10.03
C ALA A 58 -9.35 -21.16 -9.91
N LYS A 59 -8.87 -22.12 -9.11
CA LYS A 59 -9.60 -23.37 -8.83
C LYS A 59 -10.86 -23.12 -8.02
N LYS A 60 -10.81 -22.23 -7.02
CA LYS A 60 -11.99 -21.84 -6.20
C LYS A 60 -13.03 -21.13 -7.06
N LEU A 61 -12.59 -20.20 -7.91
CA LEU A 61 -13.45 -19.40 -8.75
C LEU A 61 -14.27 -20.25 -9.73
N LYS A 62 -13.72 -21.36 -10.27
CA LYS A 62 -14.48 -22.32 -11.10
C LYS A 62 -15.72 -22.92 -10.39
N ASN A 63 -15.73 -22.92 -9.06
CA ASN A 63 -16.81 -23.47 -8.26
C ASN A 63 -17.84 -22.39 -7.84
N THR A 64 -17.69 -21.13 -8.26
CA THR A 64 -18.64 -20.05 -7.97
C THR A 64 -19.48 -19.70 -9.22
N ILE A 65 -20.65 -19.09 -9.00
CA ILE A 65 -21.58 -18.65 -10.07
C ILE A 65 -20.90 -17.62 -11.01
N TYR A 66 -19.92 -16.88 -10.50
CA TYR A 66 -19.15 -15.86 -11.23
C TYR A 66 -17.92 -16.44 -11.96
N GLY A 67 -17.73 -17.75 -11.91
CA GLY A 67 -16.47 -18.45 -12.18
C GLY A 67 -16.02 -18.59 -13.63
N LYS A 68 -16.91 -18.37 -14.60
CA LYS A 68 -16.68 -18.92 -15.95
C LYS A 68 -15.65 -18.18 -16.80
N ASN A 69 -15.27 -16.94 -16.49
CA ASN A 69 -14.61 -16.07 -17.47
C ASN A 69 -13.35 -15.31 -16.99
N LEU A 70 -12.79 -15.58 -15.80
CA LEU A 70 -11.60 -14.86 -15.33
C LEU A 70 -10.32 -15.65 -15.63
N SER A 71 -9.39 -15.04 -16.38
CA SER A 71 -8.09 -15.64 -16.66
C SER A 71 -7.21 -15.66 -15.41
N VAL A 72 -6.30 -16.64 -15.32
CA VAL A 72 -5.34 -16.74 -14.21
C VAL A 72 -4.46 -15.48 -14.12
N GLY A 73 -4.10 -14.89 -15.27
CA GLY A 73 -3.36 -13.62 -15.31
C GLY A 73 -4.15 -12.44 -14.76
N TYR A 74 -5.47 -12.38 -15.00
CA TYR A 74 -6.30 -11.35 -14.39
C TYR A 74 -6.49 -11.57 -12.88
N LEU A 75 -6.52 -12.82 -12.42
CA LEU A 75 -6.54 -13.13 -10.98
C LEU A 75 -5.26 -12.71 -10.27
N ALA A 76 -4.10 -12.86 -10.91
CA ALA A 76 -2.84 -12.33 -10.37
C ALA A 76 -2.93 -10.80 -10.18
N ARG A 77 -3.46 -10.08 -11.18
CA ARG A 77 -3.67 -8.62 -11.06
C ARG A 77 -4.65 -8.27 -9.95
N LEU A 78 -5.73 -9.04 -9.77
CA LEU A 78 -6.67 -8.85 -8.67
C LEU A 78 -6.01 -9.10 -7.31
N LEU A 79 -5.08 -10.05 -7.20
CA LEU A 79 -4.29 -10.25 -5.97
C LEU A 79 -3.42 -9.03 -5.65
N ASP A 80 -2.77 -8.45 -6.67
CA ASP A 80 -2.02 -7.20 -6.50
C ASP A 80 -2.93 -6.04 -6.09
N MET A 81 -4.10 -5.90 -6.73
CA MET A 81 -5.10 -4.90 -6.36
C MET A 81 -5.59 -5.09 -4.92
N TRP A 82 -5.84 -6.32 -4.50
CA TRP A 82 -6.24 -6.64 -3.13
C TRP A 82 -5.14 -6.30 -2.13
N HIS A 83 -3.90 -6.66 -2.44
CA HIS A 83 -2.77 -6.31 -1.59
C HIS A 83 -2.65 -4.80 -1.43
N ARG A 84 -2.80 -4.04 -2.51
CA ARG A 84 -2.84 -2.57 -2.44
C ARG A 84 -4.01 -2.06 -1.60
N ALA A 85 -5.21 -2.61 -1.78
CA ALA A 85 -6.37 -2.24 -0.97
C ALA A 85 -6.12 -2.47 0.54
N CYS A 86 -5.45 -3.56 0.92
CA CYS A 86 -5.08 -3.84 2.31
C CYS A 86 -4.04 -2.85 2.86
N GLN A 87 -3.27 -2.20 1.99
CA GLN A 87 -2.29 -1.18 2.34
C GLN A 87 -2.82 0.24 2.16
N SER A 88 -4.05 0.43 1.68
CA SER A 88 -4.64 1.77 1.49
C SER A 88 -5.56 2.12 2.65
N PHE A 89 -5.33 3.29 3.26
CA PHE A 89 -6.05 3.72 4.46
C PHE A 89 -6.68 5.10 4.23
N HIS A 90 -7.91 5.26 4.71
CA HIS A 90 -8.63 6.51 4.62
C HIS A 90 -7.93 7.58 5.48
N ILE A 91 -7.65 8.75 4.89
CA ILE A 91 -6.84 9.82 5.48
C ILE A 91 -7.40 10.27 6.85
N THR A 92 -8.72 10.42 6.95
CA THR A 92 -9.39 10.89 8.18
C THR A 92 -9.77 9.78 9.17
N THR A 93 -10.43 8.72 8.72
CA THR A 93 -10.99 7.69 9.61
C THR A 93 -10.00 6.58 9.94
N GLY A 94 -8.94 6.42 9.13
CA GLY A 94 -8.03 5.29 9.22
C GLY A 94 -8.65 3.95 8.79
N SER A 95 -9.84 3.94 8.17
CA SER A 95 -10.44 2.70 7.66
C SER A 95 -9.62 2.14 6.49
N CYS A 96 -9.55 0.82 6.41
CA CYS A 96 -8.84 0.14 5.32
C CYS A 96 -9.73 0.08 4.07
N LEU A 97 -9.17 0.42 2.91
CA LEU A 97 -9.90 0.38 1.64
C LEU A 97 -10.40 -1.03 1.31
N ALA A 98 -9.63 -2.06 1.68
CA ALA A 98 -10.07 -3.45 1.54
C ALA A 98 -11.39 -3.74 2.28
N ASP A 99 -11.64 -3.14 3.44
CA ASP A 99 -12.90 -3.30 4.18
C ASP A 99 -14.02 -2.43 3.60
N ASP A 100 -13.67 -1.22 3.15
CA ASP A 100 -14.61 -0.29 2.54
C ASP A 100 -15.15 -0.82 1.20
N ILE A 101 -14.43 -1.70 0.50
CA ILE A 101 -14.93 -2.41 -0.68
C ILE A 101 -16.20 -3.21 -0.36
N PHE A 102 -16.31 -3.80 0.83
CA PHE A 102 -17.46 -4.62 1.22
C PHE A 102 -18.58 -3.80 1.85
N THR A 103 -18.24 -2.75 2.60
CA THR A 103 -19.18 -2.06 3.50
C THR A 103 -19.67 -0.71 2.96
N SER A 104 -18.82 0.02 2.24
CA SER A 104 -19.12 1.38 1.82
C SER A 104 -20.03 1.41 0.59
N LYS A 105 -21.01 2.34 0.55
CA LYS A 105 -21.86 2.53 -0.66
C LYS A 105 -21.15 3.32 -1.76
N LYS A 106 -20.27 4.26 -1.38
CA LYS A 106 -19.46 5.08 -2.26
C LYS A 106 -18.04 5.14 -1.71
N ILE A 107 -17.07 5.05 -2.59
CA ILE A 107 -15.64 5.16 -2.28
C ILE A 107 -15.10 6.31 -3.13
N ASN A 108 -14.42 7.26 -2.48
CA ASN A 108 -13.64 8.28 -3.17
C ASN A 108 -12.16 7.92 -3.03
N ASN A 109 -11.51 7.54 -4.12
CA ASN A 109 -10.13 7.07 -4.09
C ASN A 109 -9.15 8.13 -3.54
N GLU A 110 -9.42 9.41 -3.78
CA GLU A 110 -8.61 10.54 -3.30
C GLU A 110 -8.63 10.68 -1.77
N SER A 111 -9.53 9.98 -1.09
CA SER A 111 -9.62 9.98 0.39
C SER A 111 -8.72 8.93 1.04
N TYR A 112 -7.98 8.15 0.26
CA TYR A 112 -7.09 7.09 0.73
C TYR A 112 -5.66 7.39 0.35
N TYR A 113 -4.72 6.98 1.20
CA TYR A 113 -3.29 6.99 0.90
C TYR A 113 -2.73 5.57 1.00
N TYR A 114 -1.67 5.29 0.26
CA TYR A 114 -0.94 4.02 0.37
C TYR A 114 0.01 4.03 1.59
N ARG A 115 -0.14 3.04 2.48
CA ARG A 115 0.64 2.86 3.70
C ARG A 115 1.94 2.10 3.46
N GLY A 116 2.62 2.42 2.36
CA GLY A 116 3.97 1.97 2.08
C GLY A 116 4.84 3.14 1.71
N ASN A 117 6.12 3.07 2.06
CA ASN A 117 7.07 4.07 1.63
C ASN A 117 7.26 3.96 0.11
N THR A 118 7.07 5.07 -0.59
CA THR A 118 7.21 5.18 -2.05
C THR A 118 8.34 6.12 -2.43
N SER A 119 9.09 6.64 -1.45
CA SER A 119 10.20 7.55 -1.64
C SER A 119 11.52 6.81 -1.50
N ASP A 120 12.40 6.97 -2.48
CA ASP A 120 13.79 6.52 -2.38
C ASP A 120 14.67 7.51 -1.60
N PHE A 121 14.18 8.74 -1.37
CA PHE A 121 14.90 9.82 -0.71
C PHE A 121 14.60 9.89 0.80
N ILE A 122 13.32 9.81 1.17
CA ILE A 122 12.86 9.85 2.57
C ILE A 122 12.54 8.42 3.02
N THR A 123 13.58 7.67 3.40
CA THR A 123 13.47 6.26 3.79
C THR A 123 12.83 6.08 5.16
N ASP A 124 12.37 4.85 5.46
CA ASP A 124 11.80 4.52 6.77
C ASP A 124 12.80 4.71 7.92
N GLU A 125 14.09 4.46 7.68
CA GLU A 125 15.16 4.70 8.66
C GLU A 125 15.27 6.19 9.02
N ILE A 126 15.12 7.08 8.03
CA ILE A 126 15.08 8.53 8.27
C ILE A 126 13.86 8.89 9.12
N LEU A 127 12.68 8.33 8.80
CA LEU A 127 11.45 8.58 9.56
C LEU A 127 11.55 8.09 11.01
N ASP A 128 12.19 6.94 11.24
CA ASP A 128 12.44 6.40 12.57
C ASP A 128 13.37 7.32 13.39
N ARG A 129 14.39 7.90 12.75
CA ARG A 129 15.23 8.92 13.39
C ARG A 129 14.41 10.15 13.75
N VAL A 130 13.61 10.67 12.82
CA VAL A 130 12.74 11.84 13.04
C VAL A 130 11.80 11.60 14.21
N GLN A 131 11.15 10.44 14.28
CA GLN A 131 10.23 10.09 15.37
C GLN A 131 10.89 10.25 16.74
N ASN A 132 12.16 9.86 16.87
CA ASN A 132 12.91 9.90 18.13
C ASN A 132 13.49 11.29 18.46
N ASN A 133 13.93 12.07 17.46
CA ASN A 133 14.79 13.24 17.67
C ASN A 133 14.39 14.50 16.88
N HIS A 134 13.16 14.60 16.39
CA HIS A 134 12.68 15.68 15.53
C HIS A 134 13.02 17.11 15.97
N ARG A 135 13.02 17.40 17.29
CA ARG A 135 13.37 18.75 17.80
C ARG A 135 14.81 19.13 17.47
N SER A 136 15.75 18.21 17.62
CA SER A 136 17.16 18.43 17.29
C SER A 136 17.33 18.65 15.78
N PHE A 137 16.79 17.73 14.99
CA PHE A 137 16.90 17.78 13.52
C PHE A 137 16.30 19.06 12.94
N SER A 138 15.15 19.52 13.44
CA SER A 138 14.50 20.74 12.94
C SER A 138 15.39 22.00 12.99
N ARG A 139 16.43 22.02 13.83
CA ARG A 139 17.39 23.13 13.96
C ARG A 139 18.62 22.98 13.06
N LYS A 140 18.85 21.79 12.51
CA LYS A 140 20.02 21.43 11.69
C LYS A 140 19.69 21.28 10.20
N ALA A 141 18.44 21.56 9.83
CA ALA A 141 17.95 21.43 8.47
C ALA A 141 18.71 22.35 7.51
N ASN A 142 19.23 21.78 6.42
CA ASN A 142 19.84 22.53 5.33
C ASN A 142 18.74 23.04 4.39
N LYS A 143 18.86 24.28 3.88
CA LYS A 143 17.90 24.89 2.94
C LYS A 143 17.69 24.07 1.67
N ASP A 144 18.75 23.50 1.10
CA ASP A 144 18.64 22.73 -0.15
C ASP A 144 17.88 21.42 0.08
N ILE A 145 18.10 20.79 1.24
CA ILE A 145 17.40 19.56 1.63
C ILE A 145 15.95 19.87 2.03
N ILE A 146 15.69 21.01 2.68
CA ILE A 146 14.31 21.48 2.93
C ILE A 146 13.54 21.55 1.62
N PHE A 147 14.10 22.17 0.59
CA PHE A 147 13.46 22.28 -0.72
C PHE A 147 13.22 20.90 -1.36
N ALA A 148 14.21 20.00 -1.31
CA ALA A 148 14.06 18.64 -1.81
C ALA A 148 12.92 17.87 -1.10
N VAL A 149 12.81 17.99 0.22
CA VAL A 149 11.73 17.39 1.01
C VAL A 149 10.36 17.98 0.65
N GLU A 150 10.27 19.29 0.43
CA GLU A 150 9.03 19.93 -0.03
C GLU A 150 8.60 19.40 -1.40
N CYS A 151 9.53 19.30 -2.35
CA CYS A 151 9.25 18.72 -3.66
C CYS A 151 8.77 17.27 -3.57
N GLU A 152 9.35 16.45 -2.69
CA GLU A 152 8.92 15.06 -2.51
C GLU A 152 7.47 14.96 -2.00
N PHE A 153 7.10 15.82 -1.05
CA PHE A 153 5.73 15.87 -0.52
C PHE A 153 4.72 16.44 -1.52
N ASP A 154 5.12 17.41 -2.33
CA ASP A 154 4.24 18.03 -3.33
C ASP A 154 4.00 17.11 -4.53
N VAL A 155 5.02 16.36 -4.95
CA VAL A 155 4.92 15.41 -6.09
C VAL A 155 4.09 14.18 -5.71
N ASN A 156 4.12 13.76 -4.44
CA ASN A 156 3.42 12.58 -3.97
C ASN A 156 2.61 12.85 -2.68
N PRO A 157 1.36 13.33 -2.81
CA PRO A 157 0.48 13.60 -1.67
C PRO A 157 0.22 12.36 -0.79
N ASP A 158 0.16 11.17 -1.38
CA ASP A 158 0.00 9.91 -0.64
C ASP A 158 1.19 9.66 0.29
N PHE A 159 2.40 9.96 -0.20
CA PHE A 159 3.62 9.83 0.58
C PHE A 159 3.66 10.80 1.77
N TYR A 160 3.21 12.05 1.58
CA TYR A 160 3.03 12.97 2.69
C TYR A 160 2.12 12.38 3.78
N HIS A 161 0.97 11.82 3.40
CA HIS A 161 0.06 11.19 4.35
C HIS A 161 0.67 9.96 5.03
N TYR A 162 1.44 9.16 4.30
CA TYR A 162 2.23 8.06 4.88
C TYR A 162 3.18 8.56 5.97
N VAL A 163 3.97 9.60 5.70
CA VAL A 163 4.93 10.17 6.66
C VAL A 163 4.23 10.67 7.92
N VAL A 164 3.14 11.43 7.77
CA VAL A 164 2.38 11.94 8.91
C VAL A 164 1.84 10.82 9.79
N ASN A 165 1.27 9.78 9.17
CA ASN A 165 0.75 8.63 9.89
C ASN A 165 1.86 7.81 10.55
N ARG A 166 2.99 7.61 9.87
CA ARG A 166 4.16 6.88 10.39
C ARG A 166 4.73 7.54 11.65
N LEU A 167 4.84 8.87 11.64
CA LEU A 167 5.34 9.65 12.77
C LEU A 167 4.34 9.71 13.94
N GLY A 168 3.05 9.50 13.68
CA GLY A 168 1.98 9.56 14.69
C GLY A 168 1.73 10.98 15.21
N TRP A 169 2.11 12.00 14.45
CA TRP A 169 1.95 13.39 14.88
C TRP A 169 0.55 13.90 14.57
N THR A 170 -0.18 14.37 15.58
CA THR A 170 -1.56 14.84 15.43
C THR A 170 -1.67 16.35 15.25
N LYS A 171 -0.67 17.11 15.73
CA LYS A 171 -0.62 18.58 15.62
C LYS A 171 0.81 19.04 15.38
N PHE A 172 1.07 19.56 14.19
CA PHE A 172 2.34 20.14 13.80
C PHE A 172 2.14 21.16 12.68
N LYS A 173 3.12 22.04 12.47
CA LYS A 173 3.16 22.91 11.29
C LYS A 173 3.85 22.16 10.16
N TYR A 174 3.35 22.27 8.93
CA TYR A 174 3.99 21.66 7.75
C TYR A 174 5.50 21.99 7.68
N SER A 175 5.86 23.27 7.84
CA SER A 175 7.25 23.72 7.86
C SER A 175 8.11 23.11 8.99
N TYR A 176 7.48 22.66 10.08
CA TYR A 176 8.17 21.96 11.14
C TYR A 176 8.49 20.51 10.75
N LEU A 177 7.54 19.81 10.12
CA LEU A 177 7.74 18.47 9.59
C LEU A 177 8.87 18.46 8.55
N VAL A 178 8.78 19.35 7.56
CA VAL A 178 9.79 19.49 6.50
C VAL A 178 11.19 19.69 7.11
N LYS A 179 11.33 20.61 8.08
CA LYS A 179 12.61 20.85 8.75
C LYS A 179 13.10 19.64 9.56
N ALA A 180 12.20 18.94 10.24
CA ALA A 180 12.59 17.77 11.03
C ALA A 180 13.11 16.65 10.12
N VAL A 181 12.43 16.38 9.01
CA VAL A 181 12.85 15.38 8.01
C VAL A 181 14.14 15.81 7.32
N ALA A 182 14.20 17.05 6.83
CA ALA A 182 15.40 17.58 6.17
C ALA A 182 16.62 17.56 7.10
N GLY A 183 16.45 17.90 8.39
CA GLY A 183 17.52 17.84 9.36
C GLY A 183 18.00 16.42 9.67
N ALA A 184 17.11 15.42 9.62
CA ALA A 184 17.51 14.02 9.79
C ALA A 184 18.32 13.51 8.59
N ILE A 185 17.95 13.94 7.38
CA ILE A 185 18.70 13.64 6.14
C ILE A 185 20.05 14.36 6.14
N SER A 186 20.12 15.63 6.55
CA SER A 186 21.39 16.36 6.67
C SER A 186 22.40 15.68 7.60
N GLU A 187 21.94 14.91 8.58
CA GLU A 187 22.77 14.19 9.54
C GLU A 187 22.89 12.69 9.25
N ALA A 188 22.38 12.21 8.11
CA ALA A 188 22.52 10.82 7.66
C ALA A 188 23.80 10.63 6.84
#